data_AF-A0A926QHW3-F1
#
_entry.id   AF-A0A926QHW3-F1
#
_cell.length_a   1.000
_cell.length_b   1.000
_cell.length_c   1.000
_cell.angle_alpha   90.00
_cell.angle_beta   90.00
_cell.angle_gamma   90.00
#
_symmetry.space_group_name_H-M   'P 1'
#
loop_
_entity.id
_entity.type
_entity.pdbx_description
1 polymer ?
#
loop_
_entity_poly.entity_id
_entity_poly.type
_entity_poly.pdbx_seq_one_letter_code
_entity_poly.pdbx_strand_id
1 'polypeptide(L)'
;MSNLSLNRGEPKVGDRAVEASNLSPLVVGARLVFKAIAWIFAICILIQVFLAGLALFWNSAQWASHAGFSRLLIIVPILMLVVTFVARLPLSLRLRSAGLIGIIILIVVSAKLPSGIGYLSALHPVLAFMLLGATISIARKTQALAKA
;
A
#
# COMPACT_ATOMS: atom_id res chain seq x y z
N MET A 1 21.80 34.50 33.00
CA MET A 1 20.75 33.74 32.28
C MET A 1 21.46 32.74 31.39
N SER A 2 21.47 31.45 31.75
CA SER A 2 22.30 30.42 31.13
C SER A 2 21.66 29.83 29.87
N ASN A 3 22.40 29.85 28.77
CA ASN A 3 22.05 29.19 27.51
C ASN A 3 22.11 27.66 27.66
N LEU A 4 20.95 27.00 27.68
CA LEU A 4 20.85 25.55 27.50
C LEU A 4 20.81 25.24 25.99
N SER A 5 21.98 25.15 25.36
CA SER A 5 22.10 24.53 24.04
C SER A 5 21.99 23.02 24.19
N LEU A 6 20.80 22.47 23.90
CA LEU A 6 20.61 21.03 23.77
C LEU A 6 21.41 20.54 22.57
N ASN A 7 22.62 20.05 22.84
CA ASN A 7 23.47 19.34 21.88
C ASN A 7 22.80 18.01 21.50
N ARG A 8 21.86 18.06 20.55
CA ARG A 8 21.31 16.88 19.90
C ARG A 8 22.32 16.45 18.82
N GLY A 9 23.35 15.73 19.24
CA GLY A 9 24.33 15.16 18.32
C GLY A 9 23.63 14.33 17.26
N GLU A 10 23.83 14.68 15.99
CA GLU A 10 23.34 13.85 14.90
C GLU A 10 24.03 12.49 14.95
N PRO A 11 23.29 11.38 14.80
CA PRO A 11 23.88 10.05 14.87
C PRO A 11 24.89 9.90 13.73
N LYS A 12 26.14 9.56 14.11
CA LYS A 12 27.27 9.43 13.18
C LYS A 12 26.98 8.33 12.17
N VAL A 13 27.49 8.50 10.95
CA VAL A 13 27.30 7.55 9.83
C VAL A 13 27.70 6.11 10.19
N GLY A 14 28.68 5.93 11.08
CA GLY A 14 29.07 4.62 11.61
C GLY A 14 27.98 3.90 12.42
N ASP A 15 27.18 4.62 13.20
CA ASP A 15 26.13 4.01 14.05
C ASP A 15 25.00 3.41 13.20
N ARG A 16 24.66 4.03 12.08
CA ARG A 16 23.61 3.52 11.16
C ARG A 16 24.05 2.25 10.42
N ALA A 17 25.33 2.17 10.05
CA ALA A 17 25.90 0.98 9.39
C ALA A 17 25.98 -0.22 10.35
N VAL A 18 26.24 0.03 11.64
CA VAL A 18 26.23 -1.01 12.70
C VAL A 18 24.80 -1.45 13.04
N GLU A 19 23.82 -0.57 12.98
CA GLU A 19 22.41 -0.92 13.19
C GLU A 19 21.85 -1.79 12.05
N ALA A 20 22.26 -1.53 10.81
CA ALA A 20 21.89 -2.33 9.64
C ALA A 20 22.50 -3.75 9.65
N SER A 21 23.71 -3.92 10.22
CA SER A 21 24.39 -5.22 10.30
C SER A 21 23.84 -6.17 11.38
N ASN A 22 22.94 -5.71 12.25
CA ASN A 22 22.37 -6.50 13.36
C ASN A 22 20.90 -6.94 13.14
N LEU A 23 20.34 -6.75 11.94
CA LEU A 23 18.97 -7.18 11.66
C LEU A 23 18.91 -8.71 11.50
N SER A 24 17.97 -9.36 12.19
CA SER A 24 17.78 -10.80 12.06
C SER A 24 17.37 -11.19 10.63
N PRO A 25 17.76 -12.38 10.13
CA PRO A 25 17.39 -12.86 8.80
C PRO A 25 15.87 -12.82 8.54
N LEU A 26 15.07 -13.03 9.60
CA LEU A 26 13.62 -12.91 9.57
C LEU A 26 13.16 -11.50 9.17
N VAL A 27 13.76 -10.45 9.73
CA VAL A 27 13.39 -9.06 9.42
C VAL A 27 13.73 -8.74 7.96
N VAL A 28 14.90 -9.17 7.49
CA VAL A 28 15.31 -8.98 6.08
C VAL A 28 14.37 -9.72 5.13
N GLY A 29 14.07 -10.99 5.42
CA GLY A 29 13.11 -11.78 4.65
C GLY A 29 11.72 -11.16 4.63
N ALA A 30 11.22 -10.69 5.77
CA ALA A 30 9.92 -10.02 5.87
C ALA A 30 9.85 -8.72 5.05
N ARG A 31 10.95 -7.96 4.96
CA ARG A 31 11.03 -6.77 4.09
C ARG A 31 10.96 -7.13 2.60
N LEU A 32 11.59 -8.23 2.19
CA LEU A 32 11.50 -8.73 0.81
C LEU A 32 10.08 -9.22 0.49
N VAL A 33 9.47 -9.98 1.39
CA VAL A 33 8.07 -10.44 1.27
C VAL A 33 7.13 -9.24 1.17
N PHE A 34 7.27 -8.24 2.03
CA PHE A 34 6.47 -7.01 1.98
C PHE A 34 6.56 -6.32 0.61
N LYS A 35 7.78 -6.20 0.06
CA LYS A 35 8.01 -5.61 -1.27
C LYS A 35 7.34 -6.43 -2.36
N ALA A 36 7.45 -7.76 -2.31
CA ALA A 36 6.82 -8.66 -3.29
C ALA A 36 5.29 -8.51 -3.25
N ILE A 37 4.69 -8.54 -2.06
CA ILE A 37 3.25 -8.35 -1.87
C ILE A 37 2.80 -7.00 -2.46
N ALA A 38 3.55 -5.91 -2.20
CA ALA A 38 3.20 -4.60 -2.73
C ALA A 38 3.17 -4.55 -4.26
N TRP A 39 4.14 -5.17 -4.95
CA TRP A 39 4.15 -5.24 -6.41
C TRP A 39 3.07 -6.14 -6.98
N ILE A 40 2.86 -7.30 -6.38
CA ILE A 40 1.76 -8.20 -6.76
C ILE A 40 0.43 -7.47 -6.62
N PHE A 41 0.23 -6.75 -5.51
CA PHE A 41 -0.98 -5.98 -5.28
C PHE A 41 -1.20 -4.89 -6.33
N ALA A 42 -0.14 -4.16 -6.73
CA ALA A 42 -0.22 -3.18 -7.81
C ALA A 42 -0.66 -3.82 -9.15
N ILE A 43 -0.11 -4.98 -9.49
CA ILE A 43 -0.51 -5.74 -10.69
C ILE A 43 -1.97 -6.18 -10.58
N CYS A 44 -2.41 -6.67 -9.42
CA CYS A 44 -3.80 -7.03 -9.21
C CYS A 44 -4.77 -5.85 -9.36
N ILE A 45 -4.38 -4.64 -8.95
CA ILE A 45 -5.19 -3.43 -9.16
C ILE A 45 -5.30 -3.13 -10.67
N LEU A 46 -4.23 -3.28 -11.44
CA LEU A 46 -4.29 -3.13 -12.91
C LEU A 46 -5.22 -4.17 -13.53
N ILE A 47 -5.19 -5.42 -13.06
CA ILE A 47 -6.12 -6.47 -13.49
C ILE A 47 -7.56 -6.07 -13.17
N GLN A 48 -7.85 -5.51 -11.99
CA GLN A 48 -9.20 -5.03 -11.66
C GLN A 48 -9.70 -3.95 -12.63
N VAL A 49 -8.84 -2.99 -12.98
CA VAL A 49 -9.17 -1.94 -13.95
C VAL A 49 -9.43 -2.55 -15.33
N PHE A 50 -8.61 -3.51 -15.74
CA PHE A 50 -8.82 -4.25 -16.99
C PHE A 50 -10.14 -5.02 -17.00
N LEU A 51 -10.49 -5.74 -15.92
CA LEU A 51 -11.76 -6.47 -15.82
C LEU A 51 -12.98 -5.53 -15.88
N ALA A 52 -12.90 -4.35 -15.28
CA ALA A 52 -13.93 -3.32 -15.44
C ALA A 52 -14.02 -2.83 -16.89
N GLY A 53 -12.88 -2.64 -17.56
CA GLY A 53 -12.82 -2.32 -18.98
C GLY A 53 -13.47 -3.39 -19.86
N LEU A 54 -13.20 -4.68 -19.61
CA LEU A 54 -13.87 -5.77 -20.32
C LEU A 54 -15.39 -5.75 -20.14
N ALA A 55 -15.84 -5.44 -18.92
CA ALA A 55 -17.27 -5.35 -18.61
C ALA A 55 -17.96 -4.17 -19.31
N LEU A 56 -17.23 -3.07 -19.53
CA LEU A 56 -17.74 -1.89 -20.24
C LEU A 56 -17.70 -2.04 -21.76
N PHE A 57 -16.60 -2.57 -22.31
CA PHE A 57 -16.30 -2.48 -23.74
C PHE A 57 -16.50 -3.79 -24.52
N TRP A 58 -16.56 -4.94 -23.84
CA TRP A 58 -16.66 -6.23 -24.51
C TRP A 58 -17.90 -7.03 -24.11
N ASN A 59 -18.05 -7.34 -22.82
CA ASN A 59 -19.14 -8.19 -22.33
C ASN A 59 -19.49 -7.85 -20.88
N SER A 60 -20.71 -7.35 -20.65
CA SER A 60 -21.19 -6.94 -19.33
C SER A 60 -21.22 -8.07 -18.29
N ALA A 61 -21.25 -9.34 -18.69
CA ALA A 61 -21.11 -10.47 -17.77
C ALA A 61 -19.77 -10.43 -16.99
N GLN A 62 -18.75 -9.74 -17.50
CA GLN A 62 -17.45 -9.59 -16.82
C GLN A 62 -17.51 -8.75 -15.54
N TRP A 63 -18.61 -8.06 -15.24
CA TRP A 63 -18.83 -7.47 -13.92
C TRP A 63 -18.77 -8.52 -12.80
N ALA A 64 -19.19 -9.76 -13.08
CA ALA A 64 -19.05 -10.88 -12.14
C ALA A 64 -17.58 -11.21 -11.83
N SER A 65 -16.72 -11.21 -12.86
CA SER A 65 -15.27 -11.40 -12.71
C SER A 65 -14.64 -10.26 -11.91
N HIS A 66 -14.98 -9.00 -12.23
CA HIS A 66 -14.49 -7.81 -11.53
C HIS A 66 -14.91 -7.79 -10.05
N ALA A 67 -16.17 -8.10 -9.74
CA ALA A 67 -16.67 -8.18 -8.37
C ALA A 67 -16.22 -9.45 -7.62
N GLY A 68 -15.93 -10.53 -8.34
CA GLY A 68 -15.34 -11.76 -7.82
C GLY A 68 -13.91 -11.55 -7.37
N PHE A 69 -13.07 -11.05 -8.27
CA PHE A 69 -11.63 -10.87 -8.03
C PHE A 69 -11.35 -9.81 -6.96
N SER A 70 -12.18 -8.75 -6.84
CA SER A 70 -12.04 -7.73 -5.80
C SER A 70 -12.07 -8.29 -4.37
N ARG A 71 -12.81 -9.38 -4.12
CA ARG A 71 -12.90 -10.02 -2.79
C ARG A 71 -11.55 -10.55 -2.32
N LEU A 72 -10.73 -11.05 -3.25
CA LEU A 72 -9.37 -11.52 -2.96
C LEU A 72 -8.42 -10.36 -2.63
N LEU A 73 -8.72 -9.15 -3.09
CA LEU A 73 -7.83 -8.00 -2.93
C LEU A 73 -8.02 -7.27 -1.60
N ILE A 74 -9.18 -7.41 -0.96
CA ILE A 74 -9.47 -6.76 0.34
C ILE A 74 -8.51 -7.24 1.44
N ILE A 75 -8.10 -8.52 1.41
CA ILE A 75 -7.20 -9.07 2.43
C ILE A 75 -5.75 -8.61 2.27
N VAL A 76 -5.34 -8.22 1.06
CA VAL A 76 -3.93 -7.95 0.74
C VAL A 76 -3.36 -6.76 1.52
N PRO A 77 -4.00 -5.58 1.60
CA PRO A 77 -3.47 -4.49 2.42
C PRO A 77 -3.50 -4.76 3.92
N ILE A 78 -4.40 -5.63 4.40
CA ILE A 78 -4.39 -6.09 5.80
C ILE A 78 -3.14 -6.91 6.05
N LEU A 79 -2.84 -7.88 5.17
CA LEU A 79 -1.61 -8.66 5.23
C LEU A 79 -0.37 -7.74 5.16
N MET A 80 -0.35 -6.78 4.23
CA MET A 80 0.75 -5.80 4.16
C MET A 80 0.92 -5.06 5.49
N LEU A 81 -0.16 -4.55 6.09
CA LEU A 81 -0.12 -3.85 7.37
C LEU A 81 0.49 -4.73 8.46
N VAL A 82 0.05 -5.99 8.59
CA VAL A 82 0.59 -6.96 9.55
C VAL A 82 2.09 -7.19 9.33
N VAL A 83 2.50 -7.39 8.07
CA VAL A 83 3.91 -7.61 7.73
C VAL A 83 4.78 -6.40 8.09
N THR A 84 4.24 -5.16 8.10
CA THR A 84 5.03 -3.99 8.53
C THR A 84 5.57 -4.09 9.95
N PHE A 85 4.87 -4.79 10.84
CA PHE A 85 5.30 -4.99 12.23
C PHE A 85 6.44 -6.02 12.29
N VAL A 86 6.29 -7.15 11.60
CA VAL A 86 7.30 -8.22 11.53
C VAL A 86 8.58 -7.72 10.85
N ALA A 87 8.43 -6.97 9.76
CA ALA A 87 9.54 -6.37 9.01
C ALA A 87 10.19 -5.15 9.70
N ARG A 88 9.69 -4.76 10.88
CA ARG A 88 10.13 -3.58 11.65
C ARG A 88 10.23 -2.33 10.78
N LEU A 89 9.22 -2.10 9.93
CA LEU A 89 9.17 -0.94 9.05
C LEU A 89 8.85 0.34 9.83
N PRO A 90 9.33 1.51 9.37
CA PRO A 90 9.07 2.78 10.04
C PRO A 90 7.57 3.10 10.08
N LEU A 91 7.17 3.88 11.09
CA LEU A 91 5.77 4.27 11.31
C LEU A 91 5.13 4.89 10.05
N SER A 92 5.90 5.64 9.26
CA SER A 92 5.42 6.24 8.01
C SER A 92 4.94 5.21 6.98
N LEU A 93 5.61 4.04 6.85
CA LEU A 93 5.17 2.96 5.96
C LEU A 93 4.01 2.17 6.54
N ARG A 94 3.96 2.03 7.86
CA ARG A 94 2.81 1.42 8.56
C ARG A 94 1.54 2.23 8.35
N LEU A 95 1.59 3.55 8.56
CA LEU A 95 0.46 4.46 8.33
C LEU A 95 0.05 4.49 6.86
N ARG A 96 1.00 4.48 5.92
CA ARG A 96 0.69 4.35 4.48
C ARG A 96 -0.01 3.04 4.15
N SER A 97 0.40 1.93 4.76
CA SER A 97 -0.24 0.62 4.57
C SER A 97 -1.66 0.61 5.15
N ALA A 98 -1.87 1.20 6.33
CA ALA A 98 -3.21 1.40 6.88
C ALA A 98 -4.07 2.32 5.98
N GLY A 99 -3.47 3.35 5.39
CA GLY A 99 -4.13 4.22 4.42
C GLY A 99 -4.66 3.49 3.19
N LEU A 100 -4.00 2.43 2.73
CA LEU A 100 -4.52 1.59 1.64
C LEU A 100 -5.88 0.96 2.00
N ILE A 101 -6.05 0.52 3.26
CA ILE A 101 -7.33 -0.02 3.75
C ILE A 101 -8.41 1.06 3.71
N GLY A 102 -8.09 2.28 4.15
CA GLY A 102 -8.99 3.43 4.07
C GLY A 102 -9.43 3.72 2.63
N ILE A 103 -8.50 3.71 1.67
CA ILE A 103 -8.83 3.91 0.26
C ILE A 103 -9.74 2.78 -0.25
N ILE A 104 -9.49 1.51 0.10
CA ILE A 104 -10.37 0.39 -0.28
C ILE A 104 -11.79 0.58 0.27
N ILE A 105 -11.93 1.01 1.53
CA ILE A 105 -13.25 1.30 2.10
C ILE A 105 -13.97 2.35 1.26
N LEU A 106 -13.29 3.44 0.88
CA LEU A 106 -13.85 4.48 0.03
C LEU A 106 -14.22 3.97 -1.37
N ILE A 107 -13.41 3.08 -1.95
CA ILE A 107 -13.68 2.41 -3.24
C ILE A 107 -14.95 1.56 -3.16
N VAL A 108 -15.12 0.79 -2.09
CA VAL A 108 -16.29 -0.09 -1.88
C VAL A 108 -17.54 0.73 -1.63
N VAL A 109 -17.45 1.78 -0.82
CA VAL A 109 -18.57 2.69 -0.55
C VAL A 109 -18.99 3.36 -1.85
N SER A 110 -18.08 4.01 -2.57
CA SER A 110 -18.40 4.70 -3.83
C SER A 110 -19.00 3.76 -4.88
N ALA A 111 -18.49 2.52 -5.02
CA ALA A 111 -19.05 1.53 -5.95
C ALA A 111 -20.50 1.10 -5.63
N LYS A 112 -20.96 1.26 -4.37
CA LYS A 112 -22.28 0.81 -3.92
C LYS A 112 -23.28 1.95 -3.74
N LEU A 113 -22.87 3.20 -3.95
CA LEU A 113 -23.76 4.35 -3.82
C LEU A 113 -24.83 4.34 -4.93
N PRO A 114 -26.08 4.72 -4.62
CA PRO A 114 -27.15 4.81 -5.62
C PRO A 114 -26.83 5.75 -6.78
N SER A 115 -27.40 5.47 -7.96
CA SER A 115 -27.21 6.28 -9.17
C SER A 115 -27.67 7.74 -9.02
N GLY A 116 -28.59 8.03 -8.09
CA GLY A 116 -29.09 9.39 -7.81
C GLY A 116 -28.04 10.37 -7.26
N ILE A 117 -26.89 9.88 -6.79
CA ILE A 117 -25.73 10.70 -6.35
C ILE A 117 -24.50 10.42 -7.23
N GLY A 118 -24.75 10.21 -8.53
CA GLY A 118 -23.80 9.60 -9.49
C GLY A 118 -22.39 10.18 -9.52
N TYR A 119 -22.17 11.46 -9.19
CA TYR A 119 -20.82 12.03 -9.08
C TYR A 119 -19.98 11.35 -7.98
N LEU A 120 -20.58 11.01 -6.84
CA LEU A 120 -19.89 10.30 -5.75
C LEU A 120 -19.64 8.84 -6.12
N SER A 121 -20.58 8.19 -6.81
CA SER A 121 -20.38 6.82 -7.30
C SER A 121 -19.25 6.76 -8.34
N ALA A 122 -19.13 7.79 -9.17
CA ALA A 122 -18.08 7.92 -10.19
C ALA A 122 -16.67 8.15 -9.60
N LEU A 123 -16.52 8.36 -8.28
CA LEU A 123 -15.20 8.43 -7.65
C LEU A 123 -14.48 7.09 -7.60
N HIS A 124 -15.19 5.97 -7.73
CA HIS A 124 -14.62 4.63 -7.60
C HIS A 124 -13.36 4.41 -8.47
N PRO A 125 -13.36 4.71 -9.79
CA PRO A 125 -12.15 4.56 -10.61
C PRO A 125 -11.01 5.50 -10.19
N VAL A 126 -11.32 6.74 -9.79
CA VAL A 126 -10.31 7.71 -9.31
C VAL A 126 -9.61 7.17 -8.07
N LEU A 127 -10.38 6.66 -7.10
CA LEU A 127 -9.85 6.05 -5.89
C LEU A 127 -9.03 4.79 -6.19
N ALA A 128 -9.40 4.00 -7.21
CA ALA A 128 -8.62 2.85 -7.66
C ALA A 128 -7.23 3.28 -8.20
N PHE A 129 -7.15 4.36 -8.96
CA PHE A 129 -5.86 4.91 -9.40
C PHE A 129 -5.05 5.51 -8.24
N MET A 130 -5.70 6.14 -7.26
CA MET A 130 -5.03 6.59 -6.02
C MET A 130 -4.45 5.41 -5.24
N LEU A 131 -5.19 4.30 -5.13
CA LEU A 131 -4.73 3.06 -4.49
C LEU A 131 -3.51 2.49 -5.23
N LEU A 132 -3.54 2.44 -6.56
CA LEU A 132 -2.42 2.00 -7.39
C LEU A 132 -1.17 2.86 -7.14
N GLY A 133 -1.31 4.18 -7.23
CA GLY A 133 -0.20 5.12 -7.01
C GLY A 133 0.38 5.02 -5.59
N ALA A 134 -0.48 4.91 -4.57
CA ALA A 134 -0.05 4.72 -3.19
C ALA A 134 0.70 3.40 -3.00
N THR A 135 0.21 2.31 -3.60
CA THR A 135 0.84 0.98 -3.56
C THR A 135 2.23 0.99 -4.20
N ILE A 136 2.36 1.57 -5.40
CA ILE A 136 3.65 1.73 -6.08
C ILE A 136 4.61 2.60 -5.26
N SER A 137 4.11 3.69 -4.64
CA SER A 137 4.92 4.54 -3.76
C SER A 137 5.48 3.78 -2.57
N ILE A 138 4.67 2.93 -1.93
CA ILE A 138 5.11 2.03 -0.85
C ILE A 138 6.16 1.05 -1.35
N ALA A 139 5.92 0.37 -2.46
CA ALA A 139 6.85 -0.61 -3.05
C ALA A 139 8.23 0.00 -3.35
N ARG A 140 8.28 1.24 -3.86
CA ARG A 140 9.52 1.98 -4.13
C ARG A 140 10.22 2.44 -2.86
N LYS A 141 9.49 2.95 -1.86
CA LYS A 141 10.07 3.40 -0.58
C LYS A 141 10.69 2.25 0.21
N THR A 142 10.09 1.05 0.18
CA THR A 142 10.69 -0.14 0.79
C THR A 142 12.01 -0.53 0.13
N GLN A 143 12.16 -0.33 -1.19
CA GLN A 143 13.44 -0.60 -1.88
C GLN A 143 14.55 0.33 -1.44
N ALA A 144 14.24 1.61 -1.18
CA ALA A 144 15.22 2.56 -0.68
C ALA A 144 15.74 2.17 0.72
N LEU A 145 14.85 1.64 1.58
CA LEU A 145 15.23 1.15 2.92
C LEU A 145 16.05 -0.14 2.90
N ALA A 146 16.03 -0.90 1.81
CA ALA A 146 16.83 -2.13 1.67
C ALA A 146 18.23 -1.86 1.10
N LYS A 147 18.49 -0.64 0.60
CA LYS A 147 19.77 -0.21 0.03
C LYS A 147 20.56 0.73 0.94
N ALA A 148 19.96 1.18 2.03
CA ALA A 148 20.55 2.04 3.06
C ALA A 148 21.00 1.19 4.24
#